data_AF-A0A3M7NG94-F1
#
_entry.id   AF-A0A3M7NG94-F1
#
_cell.length_a   1.000
_cell.length_b   1.000
_cell.length_c   1.000
_cell.angle_alpha   90.00
_cell.angle_beta   90.00
_cell.angle_gamma   90.00
#
_symmetry.space_group_name_H-M   'P 1'
#
loop_
_entity.id
_entity.type
_entity.pdbx_description
1 polymer ?
#
loop_
_entity_poly.entity_id
_entity_poly.type
_entity_poly.pdbx_seq_one_letter_code
_entity_poly.pdbx_strand_id
1 'polypeptide(L)'
;MIPSGGDVLGVARGFPRSKLIHGPEDQVQRDKQHVTGYERLADGASAIFADGSKSSEGRCAYDTGARMIHGQTHSGAFAGLGKGVWLVTDTTSHPDTALGLITNVRPGSLNDPSLKLGWVFAGSPGFSDAPNGDFSVQGTVVADIPRRLTEAWHPKMRVLFEQQNGDEAVFLKMTTASPDSVPEWDNKGHGD
;
A
#
# COMPACT_ATOMS: atom_id res chain seq x y z
N MET A 1 -1.73 9.38 -26.70
CA MET A 1 -1.29 8.17 -27.45
C MET A 1 -0.19 7.52 -26.63
N ILE A 2 -0.48 6.40 -25.95
CA ILE A 2 0.55 5.60 -25.28
C ILE A 2 1.12 4.65 -26.34
N PRO A 3 2.45 4.56 -26.53
CA PRO A 3 3.03 3.70 -27.56
C PRO A 3 2.68 2.23 -27.31
N SER A 4 2.47 1.48 -28.40
CA SER A 4 2.05 0.07 -28.44
C SER A 4 3.14 -0.94 -28.00
N GLY A 5 4.07 -0.54 -27.14
CA GLY A 5 4.98 -1.42 -26.43
C GLY A 5 4.86 -1.10 -24.95
N GLY A 6 4.35 -2.03 -24.14
CA GLY A 6 4.38 -1.85 -22.70
C GLY A 6 5.83 -1.96 -22.24
N ASP A 7 6.50 -0.83 -22.05
CA ASP A 7 7.84 -0.82 -21.49
C ASP A 7 7.79 -1.39 -20.07
N VAL A 8 8.42 -2.55 -19.88
CA VAL A 8 8.76 -3.05 -18.56
C VAL A 8 9.80 -2.08 -17.99
N LEU A 9 9.35 -1.16 -17.14
CA LEU A 9 10.27 -0.28 -16.44
C LEU A 9 10.92 -1.06 -15.29
N GLY A 10 12.00 -1.78 -15.62
CA GLY A 10 12.93 -2.30 -14.62
C GLY A 10 13.60 -1.13 -13.90
N VAL A 11 13.01 -0.69 -12.80
CA VAL A 11 13.59 0.37 -11.98
C VAL A 11 14.65 -0.21 -11.05
N ALA A 12 15.82 0.41 -11.00
CA ALA A 12 16.80 0.10 -9.96
C ALA A 12 16.12 0.23 -8.60
N ARG A 13 16.32 -0.70 -7.67
CA ARG A 13 15.66 -0.69 -6.33
C ARG A 13 15.80 0.65 -5.59
N GLY A 14 16.88 1.39 -5.87
CA GLY A 14 17.11 2.74 -5.35
C GLY A 14 16.06 3.77 -5.79
N PHE A 15 15.41 3.59 -6.93
CA PHE A 15 14.38 4.49 -7.45
C PHE A 15 13.03 4.36 -6.72
N PRO A 16 12.43 3.16 -6.53
CA PRO A 16 11.29 3.02 -5.64
C PRO A 16 11.62 3.49 -4.22
N ARG A 17 12.82 3.18 -3.72
CA ARG A 17 13.27 3.66 -2.41
C ARG A 17 13.26 5.18 -2.35
N SER A 18 13.82 5.88 -3.34
CA SER A 18 13.85 7.36 -3.34
C SER A 18 12.47 8.00 -3.48
N LYS A 19 11.53 7.34 -4.18
CA LYS A 19 10.15 7.83 -4.29
C LYS A 19 9.31 7.57 -3.05
N LEU A 20 9.48 6.43 -2.39
CA LEU A 20 8.73 6.08 -1.17
C LEU A 20 9.14 6.93 0.04
N ILE A 21 10.36 7.46 0.05
CA ILE A 21 10.88 8.32 1.12
C ILE A 21 10.95 9.79 0.71
N HIS A 22 10.27 10.16 -0.39
CA HIS A 22 10.20 11.54 -0.85
C HIS A 22 9.19 12.34 -0.02
N GLY A 23 9.62 13.43 0.62
CA GLY A 23 8.84 14.22 1.58
C GLY A 23 9.32 14.10 3.03
N PRO A 24 9.49 12.88 3.59
CA PRO A 24 9.94 12.69 4.96
C PRO A 24 11.47 12.48 5.08
N GLU A 25 12.30 12.99 4.16
CA GLU A 25 13.75 12.74 4.21
C GLU A 25 14.41 13.22 5.50
N ASP A 26 13.92 14.31 6.07
CA ASP A 26 14.34 14.89 7.35
C ASP A 26 13.99 14.01 8.56
N GLN A 27 12.98 13.15 8.41
CA GLN A 27 12.55 12.17 9.41
C GLN A 27 13.27 10.83 9.26
N VAL A 28 14.08 10.64 8.21
CA VAL A 28 14.81 9.40 7.94
C VAL A 28 16.29 9.55 8.32
N GLN A 29 16.72 8.89 9.39
CA GLN A 29 18.13 8.82 9.78
C GLN A 29 18.87 7.76 8.93
N ARG A 30 19.77 8.19 8.03
CA ARG A 30 20.42 7.30 7.04
C ARG A 30 21.81 6.79 7.42
N ASP A 31 22.39 7.30 8.50
CA ASP A 31 23.76 6.98 8.91
C ASP A 31 23.84 6.37 10.32
N LYS A 32 22.70 5.93 10.86
CA LYS A 32 22.67 5.14 12.09
C LYS A 32 22.90 3.68 11.75
N GLN A 33 23.92 3.09 12.38
CA GLN A 33 24.29 1.70 12.12
C GLN A 33 23.11 0.77 12.42
N HIS A 34 23.14 -0.39 11.74
CA HIS A 34 22.23 -1.52 11.92
C HIS A 34 21.59 -1.57 13.32
N VAL A 35 20.26 -1.56 13.37
CA VAL A 35 19.51 -1.71 14.63
C VAL A 35 19.78 -3.11 15.17
N THR A 36 20.35 -3.18 16.37
CA THR A 36 20.71 -4.43 17.05
C THR A 36 19.73 -4.83 18.14
N GLY A 37 18.85 -3.92 18.54
CA GLY A 37 17.81 -4.18 19.52
C GLY A 37 16.90 -2.98 19.75
N TYR A 38 15.99 -3.12 20.70
CA TYR A 38 15.11 -2.06 21.15
C TYR A 38 15.15 -1.98 22.67
N GLU A 39 15.07 -0.77 23.21
CA GLU A 39 14.84 -0.53 24.64
C GLU A 39 13.42 -0.01 24.82
N ARG A 40 12.64 -0.69 25.66
CA ARG A 40 11.29 -0.27 26.02
C ARG A 40 11.34 0.90 27.01
N LEU A 41 10.53 1.90 26.75
CA LEU A 41 10.30 3.07 27.59
C LEU A 41 8.84 3.08 28.08
N ALA A 42 8.47 4.03 28.93
CA ALA A 42 7.14 4.08 29.52
C ALA A 42 6.02 4.20 28.45
N ASP A 43 6.23 5.05 27.44
CA ASP A 43 5.23 5.35 26.39
C ASP A 43 5.72 4.97 24.98
N GLY A 44 6.83 4.22 24.88
CA GLY A 44 7.53 4.06 23.62
C GLY A 44 8.67 3.05 23.64
N ALA A 45 9.51 3.15 22.62
CA ALA A 45 10.76 2.43 22.53
C ALA A 45 11.81 3.27 21.79
N SER A 46 13.07 3.05 22.14
CA SER A 46 14.21 3.54 21.36
C SER A 46 14.88 2.38 20.66
N ALA A 47 15.26 2.57 19.39
CA ALA A 47 16.13 1.63 18.69
C ALA A 47 17.54 1.74 19.27
N ILE A 48 18.20 0.60 19.48
CA ILE A 48 19.61 0.49 19.86
C ILE A 48 20.41 0.21 18.59
N PHE A 49 21.41 1.03 18.30
CA PHE A 49 22.27 0.87 17.14
C PHE A 49 23.52 0.06 17.47
N ALA A 50 24.20 -0.47 16.45
CA ALA A 50 25.41 -1.27 16.63
C ALA A 50 26.57 -0.52 17.32
N ASP A 51 26.59 0.81 17.27
CA ASP A 51 27.56 1.67 17.98
C ASP A 51 27.19 1.92 19.46
N GLY A 52 26.08 1.33 19.94
CA GLY A 52 25.56 1.51 21.29
C GLY A 52 24.73 2.77 21.50
N SER A 53 24.68 3.69 20.52
CA SER A 53 23.80 4.86 20.59
C SER A 53 22.33 4.46 20.39
N LYS A 54 21.42 5.34 20.78
CA LYS A 54 19.97 5.11 20.74
C LYS A 54 19.27 6.15 19.86
N SER A 55 18.15 5.78 19.26
CA SER A 55 17.25 6.76 18.62
C SER A 55 16.56 7.64 19.65
N SER A 56 15.91 8.71 19.19
CA SER A 56 14.83 9.33 19.99
C SER A 56 13.72 8.31 20.26
N GLU A 57 12.99 8.49 21.36
CA GLU A 57 11.84 7.66 21.71
C GLU A 57 10.78 7.75 20.61
N GLY A 58 10.41 6.59 20.04
CA GLY A 58 9.25 6.44 19.18
C GLY A 58 8.07 5.87 19.97
N ARG A 59 6.85 6.35 19.72
CA ARG A 59 5.66 5.78 20.33
C ARG A 59 5.49 4.32 19.90
N CYS A 60 5.26 3.44 20.87
CA CYS A 60 4.92 2.04 20.61
C CYS A 60 3.43 1.92 20.31
N ALA A 61 3.08 1.20 19.23
CA ALA A 61 1.71 0.91 18.81
C ALA A 61 0.76 2.12 18.74
N TYR A 62 0.87 2.92 17.68
CA TYR A 62 -0.06 4.02 17.41
C TYR A 62 -0.57 4.01 15.97
N ASP A 63 -1.77 4.54 15.80
CA ASP A 63 -2.36 4.83 14.49
C ASP A 63 -1.55 5.94 13.81
N THR A 64 -0.95 5.63 12.66
CA THR A 64 -0.15 6.64 11.94
C THR A 64 -1.02 7.69 11.25
N GLY A 65 -2.35 7.50 11.24
CA GLY A 65 -3.28 8.30 10.45
C GLY A 65 -3.29 7.93 8.96
N ALA A 66 -2.34 7.11 8.50
CA ALA A 66 -2.32 6.64 7.13
C ALA A 66 -3.47 5.65 6.89
N ARG A 67 -4.15 5.85 5.77
CA ARG A 67 -5.25 5.02 5.29
C ARG A 67 -4.90 4.54 3.89
N MET A 68 -5.28 3.32 3.57
CA MET A 68 -5.17 2.77 2.22
C MET A 68 -6.47 2.04 1.90
N ILE A 69 -6.65 1.65 0.64
CA ILE A 69 -7.77 0.82 0.22
C ILE A 69 -7.21 -0.47 -0.34
N HIS A 70 -7.71 -1.60 0.16
CA HIS A 70 -7.46 -2.89 -0.45
C HIS A 70 -8.71 -3.32 -1.21
N GLY A 71 -8.48 -3.93 -2.37
CA GLY A 71 -9.51 -4.67 -3.08
C GLY A 71 -8.91 -5.81 -3.88
N GLN A 72 -9.80 -6.61 -4.44
CA GLN A 72 -9.44 -7.75 -5.27
C GLN A 72 -10.17 -7.69 -6.59
N THR A 73 -9.49 -8.15 -7.65
CA THR A 73 -10.05 -8.17 -9.00
C THR A 73 -9.73 -9.51 -9.64
N HIS A 74 -10.61 -10.04 -10.49
CA HIS A 74 -10.33 -11.28 -11.22
C HIS A 74 -9.04 -11.16 -12.03
N SER A 75 -8.27 -12.25 -12.05
CA SER A 75 -6.95 -12.33 -12.69
C SER A 75 -6.95 -11.86 -14.15
N GLY A 76 -8.05 -12.08 -14.88
CA GLY A 76 -8.21 -11.66 -16.27
C GLY A 76 -8.05 -10.14 -16.50
N ALA A 77 -8.45 -9.31 -15.53
CA ALA A 77 -8.30 -7.85 -15.62
C ALA A 77 -6.82 -7.41 -15.63
N PHE A 78 -5.93 -8.25 -15.11
CA PHE A 78 -4.48 -7.97 -15.04
C PHE A 78 -3.74 -8.39 -16.32
N ALA A 79 -4.42 -9.00 -17.30
CA ALA A 79 -3.79 -9.47 -18.54
C ALA A 79 -3.06 -8.34 -19.29
N GLY A 80 -3.56 -7.11 -19.19
CA GLY A 80 -2.95 -5.92 -19.81
C GLY A 80 -1.65 -5.45 -19.16
N LEU A 81 -1.35 -5.90 -17.93
CA LEU A 81 -0.14 -5.54 -17.17
C LEU A 81 1.01 -6.49 -17.49
N GLY A 82 0.73 -7.79 -17.51
CA GLY A 82 1.77 -8.81 -17.52
C GLY A 82 2.26 -9.14 -16.10
N LYS A 83 3.32 -9.96 -16.01
CA LYS A 83 3.78 -10.57 -14.76
C LYS A 83 4.71 -9.63 -13.98
N GLY A 84 4.62 -9.65 -12.65
CA GLY A 84 5.53 -8.94 -11.76
C GLY A 84 4.84 -8.11 -10.67
N VAL A 85 5.65 -7.43 -9.87
CA VAL A 85 5.19 -6.44 -8.90
C VAL A 85 5.09 -5.09 -9.60
N TRP A 86 3.93 -4.47 -9.49
CA TRP A 86 3.63 -3.18 -10.09
C TRP A 86 3.53 -2.13 -9.00
N LEU A 87 4.27 -1.04 -9.18
CA LEU A 87 4.07 0.22 -8.47
C LEU A 87 3.70 1.26 -9.53
N VAL A 88 2.48 1.79 -9.44
CA VAL A 88 1.99 2.85 -10.33
C VAL A 88 1.81 4.10 -9.50
N THR A 89 2.28 5.23 -10.00
CA THR A 89 2.14 6.54 -9.35
C THR A 89 1.41 7.49 -10.28
N ASP A 90 0.42 8.19 -9.75
CA ASP A 90 -0.27 9.29 -10.42
C ASP A 90 -0.08 10.57 -9.61
N THR A 91 0.59 11.54 -10.22
CA THR A 91 0.86 12.86 -9.64
C THR A 91 0.20 13.96 -10.46
N THR A 92 -0.68 13.60 -11.39
CA THR A 92 -1.18 14.53 -12.42
C THR A 92 -2.69 14.60 -12.49
N SER A 93 -3.40 13.49 -12.22
CA SER A 93 -4.87 13.48 -12.35
C SER A 93 -5.58 14.14 -11.17
N HIS A 94 -4.89 14.29 -10.03
CA HIS A 94 -5.42 14.92 -8.82
C HIS A 94 -4.44 15.99 -8.33
N PRO A 95 -4.80 17.29 -8.36
CA PRO A 95 -3.87 18.38 -8.02
C PRO A 95 -3.49 18.39 -6.53
N ASP A 96 -4.37 17.87 -5.68
CA ASP A 96 -4.22 17.94 -4.22
C ASP A 96 -3.58 16.69 -3.61
N THR A 97 -3.38 15.62 -4.39
CA THR A 97 -2.83 14.37 -3.86
C THR A 97 -2.13 13.53 -4.93
N ALA A 98 -0.96 12.98 -4.57
CA ALA A 98 -0.35 11.90 -5.32
C ALA A 98 -0.99 10.57 -4.93
N LEU A 99 -1.31 9.75 -5.93
CA LEU A 99 -1.86 8.40 -5.77
C LEU A 99 -0.82 7.34 -6.11
N GLY A 100 -0.91 6.22 -5.41
CA GLY A 100 -0.06 5.04 -5.57
C GLY A 100 -0.89 3.76 -5.63
N LEU A 101 -0.59 2.87 -6.57
CA LEU A 101 -1.15 1.53 -6.66
C LEU A 101 -0.01 0.52 -6.54
N ILE A 102 -0.17 -0.46 -5.65
CA ILE A 102 0.70 -1.61 -5.53
C ILE A 102 -0.10 -2.88 -5.85
N THR A 103 0.39 -3.70 -6.76
CA THR A 103 -0.18 -5.03 -7.02
C THR A 103 0.89 -6.02 -7.47
N ASN A 104 0.57 -7.31 -7.47
CA ASN A 104 1.49 -8.36 -7.88
C ASN A 104 0.76 -9.40 -8.74
N VAL A 105 1.22 -9.57 -9.96
CA VAL A 105 0.76 -10.60 -10.88
C VAL A 105 1.79 -11.73 -10.88
N ARG A 106 1.49 -12.80 -10.14
CA ARG A 106 2.39 -13.96 -10.02
C ARG A 106 2.40 -14.77 -11.32
N PRO A 107 3.51 -15.46 -11.65
CA PRO A 107 3.53 -16.43 -12.73
C PRO A 107 2.43 -17.48 -12.56
N GLY A 108 1.71 -17.79 -13.65
CA GLY A 108 0.61 -18.77 -13.64
C GLY A 108 -0.75 -18.19 -13.29
N SER A 109 -0.82 -17.08 -12.54
CA SER A 109 -2.10 -16.55 -12.07
C SER A 109 -3.02 -16.02 -13.17
N LEU A 110 -2.46 -15.51 -14.28
CA LEU A 110 -3.27 -14.97 -15.39
C LEU A 110 -4.02 -16.04 -16.18
N ASN A 111 -3.64 -17.32 -16.04
CA ASN A 111 -4.26 -18.42 -16.78
C ASN A 111 -5.41 -19.07 -15.99
N ASP A 112 -5.61 -18.66 -14.74
CA ASP A 112 -6.62 -19.21 -13.86
C ASP A 112 -7.71 -18.15 -13.59
N PRO A 113 -8.89 -18.28 -14.22
CA PRO A 113 -9.97 -17.31 -14.08
C PRO A 113 -10.65 -17.36 -12.71
N SER A 114 -10.40 -18.41 -11.90
CA SER A 114 -10.93 -18.52 -10.55
C SER A 114 -10.19 -17.62 -9.56
N LEU A 115 -8.97 -17.19 -9.89
CA LEU A 115 -8.15 -16.36 -9.01
C LEU A 115 -8.61 -14.91 -9.01
N LYS A 116 -8.65 -14.33 -7.81
CA LYS A 116 -8.68 -12.89 -7.59
C LYS A 116 -7.29 -12.44 -7.13
N LEU A 117 -6.79 -11.36 -7.72
CA LEU A 117 -5.52 -10.77 -7.33
C LEU A 117 -5.78 -9.48 -6.55
N GLY A 118 -5.05 -9.34 -5.44
CA GLY A 118 -5.15 -8.19 -4.57
C GLY A 118 -4.38 -6.99 -5.11
N TRP A 119 -4.87 -5.82 -4.76
CA TRP A 119 -4.17 -4.55 -4.95
C TRP A 119 -4.36 -3.67 -3.72
N VAL A 120 -3.41 -2.77 -3.52
CA VAL A 120 -3.47 -1.75 -2.48
C VAL A 120 -3.34 -0.38 -3.14
N PHE A 121 -4.29 0.49 -2.83
CA PHE A 121 -4.35 1.86 -3.28
C PHE A 121 -4.02 2.78 -2.11
N ALA A 122 -3.02 3.64 -2.30
CA ALA A 122 -2.52 4.56 -1.30
C ALA A 122 -2.49 5.98 -1.88
N GLY A 123 -2.52 6.98 -1.01
CA GLY A 123 -2.40 8.38 -1.38
C GLY A 123 -2.06 9.23 -0.16
N SER A 124 -1.88 10.53 -0.38
CA SER A 124 -1.62 11.47 0.73
C SER A 124 -2.83 11.57 1.65
N PRO A 125 -2.65 11.84 2.97
CA PRO A 125 -3.77 11.98 3.90
C PRO A 125 -4.92 12.83 3.35
N GLY A 126 -6.15 12.32 3.43
CA GLY A 126 -7.35 12.94 2.83
C GLY A 126 -7.72 12.43 1.42
N PHE A 127 -6.90 11.60 0.77
CA PHE A 127 -7.27 11.05 -0.55
C PHE A 127 -8.44 10.06 -0.51
N SER A 128 -8.73 9.51 0.66
CA SER A 128 -9.77 8.50 0.88
C SER A 128 -10.51 8.80 2.18
N ASP A 129 -11.29 9.88 2.16
CA ASP A 129 -12.20 10.17 3.25
C ASP A 129 -13.27 9.07 3.30
N ALA A 130 -13.24 8.29 4.38
CA ALA A 130 -14.29 7.34 4.65
C ALA A 130 -15.61 8.08 4.90
N PRO A 131 -16.76 7.52 4.50
CA PRO A 131 -18.06 8.10 4.80
C PRO A 131 -18.20 8.37 6.30
N ASN A 132 -18.48 9.62 6.67
CA ASN A 132 -18.57 10.06 8.07
C ASN A 132 -17.32 9.78 8.92
N GLY A 133 -16.15 9.59 8.30
CA GLY A 133 -14.91 9.20 8.99
C GLY A 133 -14.90 7.75 9.49
N ASP A 134 -15.86 6.92 9.08
CA ASP A 134 -15.96 5.52 9.49
C ASP A 134 -15.17 4.60 8.57
N PHE A 135 -13.93 4.31 8.98
CA PHE A 135 -13.03 3.40 8.26
C PHE A 135 -13.34 1.91 8.48
N SER A 136 -14.41 1.56 9.21
CA SER A 136 -14.89 0.17 9.32
C SER A 136 -15.83 -0.24 8.19
N VAL A 137 -16.27 0.72 7.37
CA VAL A 137 -17.10 0.46 6.19
C VAL A 137 -16.32 -0.41 5.20
N GLN A 138 -17.04 -1.36 4.59
CA GLN A 138 -16.53 -2.29 3.59
C GLN A 138 -17.50 -2.38 2.41
N GLY A 139 -17.07 -3.06 1.35
CA GLY A 139 -17.88 -3.36 0.19
C GLY A 139 -18.01 -2.19 -0.77
N THR A 140 -19.16 -2.10 -1.44
CA THR A 140 -19.35 -1.28 -2.65
C THR A 140 -19.04 0.20 -2.44
N VAL A 141 -19.37 0.73 -1.26
CA VAL A 141 -19.06 2.11 -0.87
C VAL A 141 -17.55 2.39 -0.90
N VAL A 142 -16.74 1.43 -0.45
CA VAL A 142 -15.27 1.52 -0.51
C VAL A 142 -14.78 1.30 -1.93
N ALA A 143 -15.35 0.33 -2.65
CA ALA A 143 -14.98 0.01 -4.03
C ALA A 143 -15.17 1.19 -5.01
N ASP A 144 -16.13 2.06 -4.74
CA ASP A 144 -16.41 3.23 -5.58
C ASP A 144 -15.38 4.35 -5.44
N ILE A 145 -14.60 4.39 -4.36
CA ILE A 145 -13.54 5.39 -4.17
C ILE A 145 -12.43 5.22 -5.23
N PRO A 146 -11.74 4.06 -5.35
CA PRO A 146 -10.70 3.90 -6.36
C PRO A 146 -11.24 3.93 -7.79
N ARG A 147 -12.51 3.56 -8.04
CA ARG A 147 -13.14 3.75 -9.37
C ARG A 147 -13.16 5.22 -9.77
N ARG A 148 -13.63 6.10 -8.89
CA ARG A 148 -13.68 7.55 -9.14
C ARG A 148 -12.28 8.16 -9.27
N LEU A 149 -11.37 7.78 -8.37
CA LEU A 149 -10.00 8.29 -8.39
C LEU A 149 -9.21 7.89 -9.64
N THR A 150 -9.59 6.81 -10.30
CA THR A 150 -8.87 6.29 -11.48
C THR A 150 -9.64 6.46 -12.78
N GLU A 151 -10.69 7.28 -12.83
CA GLU A 151 -11.52 7.48 -14.02
C GLU A 151 -10.69 7.95 -15.24
N ALA A 152 -9.71 8.82 -14.99
CA ALA A 152 -8.80 9.36 -15.99
C ALA A 152 -7.57 8.47 -16.28
N TRP A 153 -7.40 7.36 -15.55
CA TRP A 153 -6.26 6.47 -15.75
C TRP A 153 -6.35 5.73 -17.09
N HIS A 154 -5.19 5.28 -17.57
CA HIS A 154 -5.13 4.47 -18.79
C HIS A 154 -6.04 3.22 -18.66
N PRO A 155 -6.78 2.81 -19.71
CA PRO A 155 -7.74 1.71 -19.63
C PRO A 155 -7.18 0.40 -19.07
N LYS A 156 -5.91 0.09 -19.35
CA LYS A 156 -5.22 -1.11 -18.80
C LYS A 156 -5.10 -1.12 -17.27
N MET A 157 -5.14 0.04 -16.63
CA MET A 157 -5.12 0.16 -15.17
C MET A 157 -6.53 0.33 -14.64
N ARG A 158 -7.36 1.15 -15.31
CA ARG A 158 -8.74 1.44 -14.89
C ARG A 158 -9.61 0.18 -14.79
N VAL A 159 -9.41 -0.77 -15.69
CA VAL A 159 -10.12 -2.07 -15.71
C VAL A 159 -9.99 -2.84 -14.39
N LEU A 160 -8.90 -2.65 -13.65
CA LEU A 160 -8.72 -3.29 -12.34
C LEU A 160 -9.81 -2.87 -11.35
N PHE A 161 -10.20 -1.60 -11.37
CA PHE A 161 -11.18 -1.02 -10.46
C PHE A 161 -12.60 -1.15 -11.00
N GLU A 162 -12.78 -1.10 -12.31
CA GLU A 162 -14.07 -1.35 -12.97
C GLU A 162 -14.55 -2.79 -12.71
N GLN A 163 -13.64 -3.77 -12.77
CA GLN A 163 -13.95 -5.19 -12.59
C GLN A 163 -13.65 -5.71 -11.18
N GLN A 164 -13.29 -4.84 -10.23
CA GLN A 164 -13.02 -5.27 -8.86
C GLN A 164 -14.26 -5.94 -8.25
N ASN A 165 -14.03 -6.89 -7.35
CA ASN A 165 -15.08 -7.39 -6.49
C ASN A 165 -15.54 -6.29 -5.54
N GLY A 166 -16.74 -5.77 -5.81
CA GLY A 166 -17.30 -4.66 -5.05
C GLY A 166 -17.50 -5.00 -3.57
N ASP A 167 -17.72 -6.26 -3.22
CA ASP A 167 -18.11 -6.65 -1.86
C ASP A 167 -16.93 -6.82 -0.90
N GLU A 168 -15.71 -6.91 -1.41
CA GLU A 168 -14.49 -7.22 -0.63
C GLU A 168 -13.55 -6.02 -0.47
N ALA A 169 -13.95 -4.84 -0.96
CA ALA A 169 -13.16 -3.62 -0.79
C ALA A 169 -13.19 -3.15 0.67
N VAL A 170 -12.01 -2.87 1.23
CA VAL A 170 -11.87 -2.47 2.64
C VAL A 170 -10.84 -1.36 2.79
N PHE A 171 -11.00 -0.54 3.82
CA PHE A 171 -9.92 0.32 4.26
C PHE A 171 -8.85 -0.48 4.99
N LEU A 172 -7.60 -0.18 4.70
CA LEU A 172 -6.48 -0.59 5.51
C LEU A 172 -6.04 0.58 6.39
N LYS A 173 -5.71 0.26 7.63
CA LYS A 173 -5.13 1.17 8.60
C LYS A 173 -3.68 0.78 8.84
N MET A 174 -2.78 1.76 8.75
CA MET A 174 -1.39 1.55 9.14
C MET A 174 -1.23 1.87 10.62
N THR A 175 -0.76 0.90 11.39
CA THR A 175 -0.40 1.07 12.79
C THR A 175 1.04 0.64 13.01
N THR A 176 1.75 1.28 13.93
CA THR A 176 2.97 0.68 14.47
C THR A 176 2.61 -0.44 15.45
N ALA A 177 3.56 -1.30 15.79
CA ALA A 177 3.43 -2.29 16.85
C ALA A 177 4.63 -2.16 17.78
N SER A 178 4.50 -2.58 19.04
CA SER A 178 5.67 -2.70 19.91
C SER A 178 6.54 -3.87 19.43
N PRO A 179 7.88 -3.76 19.49
CA PRO A 179 8.79 -4.82 19.10
C PRO A 179 8.60 -6.13 19.89
N ASP A 180 8.00 -6.07 21.09
CA ASP A 180 7.70 -7.25 21.92
C ASP A 180 6.27 -7.79 21.72
N SER A 181 5.43 -7.07 20.96
CA SER A 181 4.03 -7.39 20.78
C SER A 181 3.65 -7.26 19.31
N VAL A 182 4.26 -8.09 18.45
CA VAL A 182 3.60 -8.42 17.18
C VAL A 182 2.20 -8.87 17.57
N PRO A 183 1.13 -8.16 17.15
CA PRO A 183 -0.21 -8.55 17.55
C PRO A 183 -0.42 -9.99 17.08
N GLU A 184 -0.93 -10.86 17.95
CA GLU A 184 -1.47 -12.15 17.50
C GLU A 184 -2.86 -11.87 16.96
N TRP A 185 -3.02 -12.02 15.65
CA TRP A 185 -4.30 -11.88 14.97
C TRP A 185 -4.91 -13.27 14.99
N ASP A 186 -6.15 -13.41 15.48
CA ASP A 186 -6.92 -14.65 15.28
C ASP A 186 -7.28 -14.74 13.79
N ASN A 187 -6.30 -15.21 13.00
CA ASN A 187 -6.52 -15.60 11.62
C ASN A 187 -7.34 -16.88 11.67
N LYS A 188 -8.65 -16.76 11.88
CA LYS A 188 -9.58 -17.77 11.40
C LYS A 188 -9.46 -17.75 9.88
N GLY A 189 -8.51 -18.52 9.38
CA GLY A 189 -8.45 -18.82 7.96
C GLY A 189 -9.84 -19.25 7.56
N HIS A 190 -10.45 -18.53 6.63
CA HIS A 190 -11.59 -19.05 5.89
C HIS A 190 -11.06 -20.20 5.04
N GLY A 191 -10.83 -21.35 5.69
CA GLY A 191 -10.86 -22.66 5.06
C GLY A 191 -12.31 -23.09 5.04
N ASP A 192 -12.92 -23.01 3.87
CA ASP A 192 -13.23 -24.18 3.03
C ASP A 192 -13.71 -23.70 1.65
#